data_AF-A0A6M3RDF9-F1
#
_entry.id   AF-A0A6M3RDF9-F1
#
_cell.length_a   1.000
_cell.length_b   1.000
_cell.length_c   1.000
_cell.angle_alpha   90.00
_cell.angle_beta   90.00
_cell.angle_gamma   90.00
#
_symmetry.space_group_name_H-M   'P 1'
#
loop_
_entity.id
_entity.type
_entity.pdbx_description
1 polymer ?
#
loop_
_entity_poly.entity_id
_entity_poly.type
_entity_poly.pdbx_seq_one_letter_code
_entity_poly.pdbx_strand_id
1 'polypeptide(L)' 'FKGIQKDLPVVYFSSKKLQDMGFQFKYSLEDMYRGAIETLRKKGLLPYSTKEAAAIHEEEQETVPLKVQEPTKQEATT' A
#
# COMPACT_ATOMS: atom_id res chain seq x y z
N PHE A 1 -14.06 23.24 9.57
CA PHE A 1 -13.24 23.11 10.79
C PHE A 1 -12.23 24.24 10.87
N LYS A 2 -12.45 25.23 11.75
CA LYS A 2 -11.47 26.29 12.08
C LYS A 2 -10.60 25.75 13.22
N GLY A 3 -9.29 25.64 13.03
CA GLY A 3 -8.34 25.29 14.11
C GLY A 3 -7.55 23.99 13.95
N ILE A 4 -7.73 23.23 12.86
CA ILE A 4 -6.85 22.09 12.57
C ILE A 4 -5.69 22.62 11.73
N GLN A 5 -4.46 22.54 12.25
CA GLN A 5 -3.25 22.79 11.46
C GLN A 5 -3.29 21.84 10.26
N LYS A 6 -3.18 22.40 9.05
CA LYS A 6 -3.31 21.64 7.79
C LYS A 6 -2.22 20.57 7.65
N ASP A 7 -1.09 20.78 8.31
CA ASP A 7 0.06 19.88 8.31
C ASP A 7 0.24 19.29 9.71
N LEU A 8 -0.46 18.19 9.99
CA LEU A 8 -0.23 17.44 11.21
C LEU A 8 1.02 16.57 11.03
N PRO A 9 2.06 16.75 11.86
CA PRO A 9 3.28 15.96 11.73
C PRO A 9 3.03 14.50 12.09
N VAL A 10 3.73 13.59 11.40
CA VAL A 10 3.74 12.17 11.75
C VAL A 10 4.51 11.99 13.05
N VAL A 11 3.90 11.33 14.02
CA VAL A 11 4.54 10.95 15.29
C VAL A 11 5.19 9.58 15.10
N TYR A 12 6.52 9.52 15.28
CA TYR A 12 7.29 8.28 15.16
C TYR A 12 7.53 7.66 16.53
N PHE A 13 7.33 6.34 16.61
CA PHE A 13 7.75 5.55 17.76
C PHE A 13 9.11 4.92 17.46
N SER A 14 10.10 5.21 18.30
CA SER A 14 11.44 4.64 18.14
C SER A 14 11.52 3.25 18.75
N SER A 15 11.84 2.24 17.94
CA SER A 15 12.21 0.90 18.39
C SER A 15 13.73 0.69 18.44
N LYS A 16 14.51 1.79 18.48
CA LYS A 16 15.97 1.74 18.40
C LYS A 16 16.60 0.82 19.45
N LYS A 17 16.18 0.92 20.72
CA LYS A 17 16.70 0.05 21.79
C LYS A 17 16.53 -1.43 21.48
N LEU A 18 15.40 -1.83 20.89
CA LEU A 18 15.12 -3.20 20.52
C LEU A 18 16.00 -3.66 19.33
N GLN A 19 16.16 -2.79 18.34
CA GLN A 19 17.01 -3.05 17.17
C GLN A 19 18.51 -3.12 17.53
N ASP A 20 18.97 -2.24 18.42
CA ASP A 20 20.34 -2.21 18.92
C ASP A 20 20.69 -3.51 19.70
N MET A 21 19.67 -4.22 20.24
CA MET A 21 19.83 -5.55 20.86
C MET A 21 19.85 -6.70 19.85
N GLY A 22 19.81 -6.42 18.54
CA GLY A 22 19.90 -7.41 17.47
C GLY A 22 18.56 -7.86 16.89
N PHE A 23 17.43 -7.30 17.33
CA PHE A 23 16.13 -7.59 16.72
C PHE A 23 16.01 -6.92 15.34
N GLN A 24 15.46 -7.64 14.36
CA GLN A 24 15.21 -7.12 13.02
C GLN A 24 13.74 -7.30 12.65
N PHE A 25 13.10 -6.21 12.22
CA PHE A 25 11.76 -6.27 11.62
C PHE A 25 11.85 -6.95 10.26
N LYS A 26 11.01 -7.95 10.03
CA LYS A 26 10.95 -8.71 8.77
C LYS A 26 9.77 -8.35 7.88
N TYR A 27 8.82 -7.58 8.41
CA TYR A 27 7.55 -7.27 7.78
C TYR A 27 7.41 -5.78 7.61
N SER A 28 6.97 -5.38 6.41
CA SER A 28 6.60 -4.01 6.09
C SER A 28 5.19 -3.68 6.61
N LEU A 29 4.83 -2.40 6.57
CA LEU A 29 3.47 -1.97 6.87
C LEU A 29 2.45 -2.59 5.89
N GLU A 30 2.81 -2.75 4.61
CA GLU A 30 1.96 -3.38 3.61
C GLU A 30 1.68 -4.84 3.96
N ASP A 31 2.71 -5.60 4.37
CA ASP A 31 2.56 -7.00 4.76
C ASP A 31 1.56 -7.16 5.92
N MET A 32 1.60 -6.24 6.90
CA MET A 32 0.68 -6.22 8.03
C MET A 32 -0.77 -6.02 7.56
N TYR A 33 -1.02 -5.00 6.73
CA TYR A 33 -2.37 -4.71 6.23
C TYR A 33 -2.89 -5.80 5.30
N ARG A 34 -2.08 -6.29 4.36
CA ARG A 34 -2.45 -7.36 3.44
C ARG A 34 -2.81 -8.63 4.21
N GLY A 35 -1.98 -9.05 5.16
CA GLY A 35 -2.25 -10.23 5.98
C GLY A 35 -3.55 -10.11 6.78
N ALA A 36 -3.82 -8.94 7.35
CA ALA A 36 -5.05 -8.66 8.07
C ALA A 36 -6.28 -8.73 7.16
N ILE A 37 -6.25 -8.01 6.02
CA ILE A 37 -7.35 -7.95 5.05
C ILE A 37 -7.67 -9.34 4.50
N GLU A 38 -6.66 -10.09 4.07
CA GLU A 38 -6.85 -11.43 3.51
C GLU A 38 -7.41 -12.40 4.55
N THR A 39 -6.91 -12.35 5.79
CA THR A 39 -7.41 -13.20 6.88
C THR A 39 -8.86 -12.89 7.21
N LEU A 40 -9.23 -11.61 7.30
CA LEU A 40 -10.61 -11.21 7.60
C LEU A 40 -11.57 -11.55 6.45
N ARG A 41 -11.15 -11.41 5.19
CA ARG A 41 -11.94 -11.83 4.02
C ARG A 41 -12.17 -13.34 4.02
N LYS A 42 -11.12 -14.15 4.26
CA LYS A 42 -11.25 -15.62 4.36
C LYS A 42 -12.19 -16.06 5.48
N LYS A 43 -12.27 -15.28 6.57
CA LYS A 43 -13.17 -15.53 7.70
C LYS A 43 -14.57 -14.93 7.51
N GLY A 44 -14.85 -14.25 6.40
CA GLY A 44 -16.13 -13.57 6.17
C GLY A 44 -16.38 -12.35 7.09
N LEU A 45 -15.34 -11.82 7.72
CA LEU A 45 -15.42 -10.69 8.65
C LEU A 45 -15.25 -9.34 7.95
N LEU A 46 -14.74 -9.32 6.72
CA LEU A 46 -14.53 -8.12 5.93
C LEU A 46 -15.04 -8.33 4.49
N PRO A 47 -15.96 -7.48 3.98
CA PRO A 47 -16.47 -7.61 2.62
C PRO A 47 -15.38 -7.28 1.59
N TYR A 48 -15.48 -7.86 0.39
CA TYR A 48 -14.51 -7.62 -0.68
C TYR A 48 -14.57 -6.19 -1.22
N SER A 49 -15.75 -5.59 -1.23
CA SER A 49 -16.02 -4.22 -1.67
C SER A 49 -17.06 -3.58 -0.76
N THR A 50 -16.98 -2.26 -0.62
CA THR A 50 -17.99 -1.44 0.06
C THR A 50 -19.01 -0.86 -0.92
N LYS A 51 -18.85 -1.07 -2.23
CA LYS A 51 -19.84 -0.70 -3.24
C LYS A 51 -20.98 -1.71 -3.21
N GLU A 52 -22.22 -1.23 -3.24
CA GLU A 52 -23.40 -2.09 -3.38
C GLU A 52 -23.33 -2.88 -4.69
N ALA A 53 -23.62 -4.19 -4.61
CA ALA A 53 -23.54 -5.11 -5.74
C ALA A 53 -24.53 -4.78 -6.89
N ALA A 54 -25.42 -3.80 -6.71
CA ALA A 54 -26.40 -3.37 -7.71
C ALA A 54 -25.90 -2.27 -8.66
N ALA A 55 -24.70 -1.73 -8.47
CA ALA A 55 -24.13 -0.67 -9.32
C ALA A 55 -23.05 -1.17 -10.30
N ILE A 56 -23.01 -2.47 -10.58
CA ILE A 56 -22.23 -3.03 -11.70
C ILE A 56 -23.11 -3.04 -12.96
N HIS A 57 -23.26 -1.87 -13.57
CA HIS A 57 -23.31 -1.81 -15.03
C HIS A 57 -21.86 -1.81 -15.52
N GLU A 58 -21.60 -2.68 -16.49
CA GLU A 58 -20.31 -2.92 -17.13
C GLU A 58 -19.63 -1.60 -17.53
N GLU A 59 -18.59 -1.21 -16.81
CA GLU A 59 -17.49 -0.47 -17.42
C GLU A 59 -16.37 -1.48 -17.66
N GLU A 60 -16.40 -2.05 -18.85
CA GLU A 60 -15.22 -2.60 -19.50
C GLU A 60 -14.18 -1.47 -19.59
N GLN A 61 -13.26 -1.42 -18.62
CA GLN A 61 -12.02 -0.66 -18.74
C GLN A 61 -10.88 -1.66 -18.84
N GLU A 62 -10.67 -2.07 -20.09
CA GLU A 62 -9.38 -2.28 -20.75
C GLU A 62 -8.19 -2.47 -19.81
N THR A 63 -7.69 -3.71 -19.79
CA THR A 63 -6.36 -4.02 -19.27
C THR A 63 -5.32 -3.18 -20.03
N VAL A 64 -4.93 -2.03 -19.49
CA VAL A 64 -3.75 -1.31 -19.95
C VAL A 64 -2.51 -2.07 -19.46
N PRO A 65 -1.72 -2.71 -20.35
CA PRO A 65 -0.50 -3.37 -19.91
C PRO A 65 0.48 -2.30 -19.43
N LEU A 66 0.98 -2.50 -18.21
CA LEU A 66 2.05 -1.71 -17.62
C LEU A 66 3.25 -1.77 -18.58
N LYS A 67 3.49 -0.71 -19.35
CA LYS A 67 4.67 -0.62 -20.21
C LYS A 67 5.88 -0.51 -19.29
N VAL A 68 6.54 -1.64 -19.07
CA VAL A 68 7.88 -1.70 -18.47
C VAL A 68 8.77 -0.85 -19.37
N GLN A 69 9.16 0.31 -18.88
CA GLN A 69 10.11 1.18 -19.55
C GLN A 69 11.49 0.55 -19.33
N GLU A 70 12.02 -0.10 -20.36
CA GLU A 70 13.40 -0.59 -20.36
C GLU A 70 14.36 0.60 -20.23
N PRO A 71 15.40 0.52 -19.38
CA PRO A 71 16.40 1.58 -19.27
C PRO A 71 17.26 1.59 -20.54
N THR A 72 17.10 2.61 -21.38
CA THR A 72 17.98 2.87 -22.53
C THR A 72 19.41 3.09 -22.03
N LYS A 73 20.32 2.21 -22.44
CA LYS A 73 21.76 2.37 -22.25
C LYS A 73 22.24 3.64 -22.96
N GLN A 74 23.12 4.34 -22.26
CA GLN A 74 23.98 5.42 -22.72
C GLN A 74 24.69 5.04 -24.03
N GLU A 75 24.83 5.99 -24.96
CA GLU A 75 26.07 6.17 -25.73
C GLU A 75 26.35 7.68 -25.90
N ALA A 76 27.48 8.10 -25.33
CA ALA A 76 28.18 9.32 -25.69
C ALA A 76 29.02 9.02 -26.94
N THR A 77 29.18 9.98 -27.88
CA THR A 77 30.43 10.27 -28.62
C THR A 77 30.18 11.14 -29.87
N THR A 78 31.00 12.20 -29.95
CA THR A 78 31.37 13.09 -31.09
C THR A 78 30.38 14.17 -31.52
#